data_AF-A0A3C0GFD4-F1
#
_entry.id   AF-A0A3C0GFD4-F1
#
_cell.length_a   1.000
_cell.length_b   1.000
_cell.length_c   1.000
_cell.angle_alpha   90.00
_cell.angle_beta   90.00
_cell.angle_gamma   90.00
#
_symmetry.space_group_name_H-M   'P 1'
#
loop_
_entity.id
_entity.type
_entity.pdbx_description
1 polymer ?
#
loop_
_entity_poly.entity_id
_entity_poly.type
_entity_poly.pdbx_seq_one_letter_code
_entity_poly.pdbx_strand_id
1 'polypeptide(L)' 'MTPRKRKKMDINKWKSCAVDIDTYCILRAMGSHGFRKPASMIAKIVDDEVKKISKKNNSSYDKTRENLLSQGKKLMNGK' A
#
# COMPACT_ATOMS: atom_id res chain seq x y z
N MET A 1 -5.03 -4.86 -38.14
CA MET A 1 -4.25 -4.76 -36.89
C MET A 1 -4.95 -3.76 -35.97
N THR A 2 -5.77 -4.22 -35.03
CA THR A 2 -6.54 -3.32 -34.14
C THR A 2 -5.61 -2.72 -33.07
N PRO A 3 -5.67 -1.40 -32.79
CA PRO A 3 -4.86 -0.82 -31.74
C PRO A 3 -5.27 -1.44 -30.39
N ARG A 4 -4.32 -2.03 -29.66
CA ARG A 4 -4.53 -2.44 -28.26
C ARG A 4 -4.93 -1.20 -27.47
N LYS A 5 -6.21 -1.09 -27.10
CA LYS A 5 -6.70 -0.08 -26.16
C LYS A 5 -5.85 -0.18 -24.89
N ARG A 6 -5.05 0.85 -24.60
CA ARG A 6 -4.32 0.97 -23.32
C ARG A 6 -5.36 0.94 -22.20
N LYS A 7 -5.41 -0.14 -21.42
CA LYS A 7 -6.20 -0.17 -20.18
C LYS A 7 -5.59 0.87 -19.23
N LYS A 8 -6.19 2.05 -19.17
CA LYS A 8 -5.80 3.08 -18.20
C LYS A 8 -6.09 2.53 -16.80
N MET A 9 -5.09 2.57 -15.92
CA MET A 9 -5.26 2.17 -14.52
C MET A 9 -6.37 3.04 -13.91
N ASP A 10 -7.28 2.44 -13.16
CA ASP A 10 -8.27 3.19 -12.39
C ASP A 10 -7.55 3.92 -11.25
N ILE A 11 -7.30 5.21 -11.45
CA ILE A 11 -6.56 6.07 -10.52
C ILE A 11 -7.34 6.39 -9.25
N ASN A 12 -8.66 6.17 -9.23
CA ASN A 12 -9.48 6.35 -8.03
C ASN A 12 -9.35 5.14 -7.12
N LYS A 13 -9.13 3.95 -7.71
CA LYS A 13 -8.93 2.71 -6.99
C LYS A 13 -7.47 2.42 -6.64
N TRP A 14 -6.52 2.75 -7.53
CA TRP A 14 -5.11 2.42 -7.40
C TRP A 14 -4.24 3.67 -7.53
N LYS A 15 -3.27 3.80 -6.63
CA LYS A 15 -2.23 4.84 -6.69
C LYS A 15 -0.87 4.18 -6.91
N SER A 16 -0.01 4.81 -7.68
CA SER A 16 1.40 4.45 -7.81
C SER A 16 2.24 5.22 -6.80
N CYS A 17 3.21 4.57 -6.19
CA CYS A 17 4.25 5.19 -5.38
C CYS A 17 5.58 4.99 -6.11
N ALA A 18 6.39 6.05 -6.22
CA ALA A 18 7.74 5.94 -6.76
C ALA A 18 8.66 5.32 -5.69
N VAL A 19 9.49 4.36 -6.11
CA VAL A 19 10.50 3.71 -5.29
C VAL A 19 11.80 3.61 -6.11
N ASP A 20 12.95 3.54 -5.44
CA ASP A 20 14.21 3.30 -6.12
C ASP A 20 14.24 1.90 -6.77
N ILE A 21 15.11 1.76 -7.78
CA ILE A 21 15.17 0.54 -8.59
C ILE A 21 15.64 -0.68 -7.78
N ASP A 22 16.54 -0.48 -6.82
CA ASP A 22 17.11 -1.56 -6.02
C ASP A 22 16.07 -2.13 -5.05
N THR A 23 15.34 -1.25 -4.35
CA THR A 23 14.18 -1.61 -3.52
C THR A 23 13.13 -2.35 -4.34
N TYR A 24 12.82 -1.88 -5.55
CA TYR A 24 11.87 -2.57 -6.42
C TYR A 24 12.34 -3.99 -6.80
N CYS A 25 13.62 -4.15 -7.14
CA CYS A 25 14.22 -5.44 -7.45
C CYS A 25 14.14 -6.41 -6.26
N ILE A 26 14.50 -5.93 -5.06
CA ILE A 26 14.41 -6.70 -3.81
C ILE A 26 12.96 -7.10 -3.52
N LEU A 27 12.00 -6.16 -3.59
CA LEU A 27 10.57 -6.43 -3.39
C LEU A 27 10.05 -7.51 -4.35
N ARG A 28 10.50 -7.50 -5.61
CA ARG A 28 10.15 -8.54 -6.57
C ARG A 28 10.74 -9.89 -6.16
N ALA A 29 12.01 -9.94 -5.78
CA ALA A 29 12.67 -11.17 -5.35
C ALA A 29 12.02 -11.76 -4.10
N MET A 30 11.73 -10.94 -3.10
CA MET A 30 11.01 -11.34 -1.87
C MET A 30 9.63 -11.95 -2.18
N GLY A 31 8.99 -11.51 -3.27
CA GLY A 31 7.71 -12.08 -3.68
C GLY A 31 7.79 -13.56 -4.05
N SER A 32 8.94 -14.02 -4.51
CA SER A 32 9.21 -15.44 -4.82
C SER A 32 9.36 -16.31 -3.56
N HIS A 33 9.60 -15.70 -2.39
CA HIS A 33 9.89 -16.40 -1.12
C HIS A 33 8.69 -16.50 -0.16
N GLY A 34 7.47 -16.14 -0.58
CA GLY A 34 6.27 -16.36 0.24
C GLY A 34 5.10 -15.42 -0.04
N PHE A 35 5.35 -14.25 -0.63
CA PHE A 35 4.31 -13.29 -1.03
C PHE A 35 4.22 -13.21 -2.54
N ARG A 36 3.39 -14.05 -3.17
CA ARG A 36 3.30 -14.18 -4.64
C ARG A 36 3.18 -12.86 -5.43
N LYS A 37 2.86 -11.72 -4.79
CA LYS A 37 2.79 -10.38 -5.41
C LYS A 37 3.31 -9.27 -4.48
N PRO A 38 4.11 -8.30 -4.97
CA PRO A 38 4.57 -7.15 -4.18
C PRO A 38 3.46 -6.36 -3.49
N ALA A 39 2.29 -6.25 -4.14
CA ALA A 39 1.13 -5.57 -3.54
C ALA A 39 0.65 -6.26 -2.25
N SER A 40 0.66 -7.60 -2.20
CA SER A 40 0.28 -8.35 -1.00
C SER A 40 1.30 -8.20 0.13
N MET A 41 2.59 -8.08 -0.22
CA MET A 41 3.65 -7.79 0.74
C MET A 41 3.50 -6.40 1.36
N ILE A 42 3.29 -5.37 0.53
CA ILE A 42 3.03 -4.00 1.00
C ILE A 42 1.80 -3.99 1.92
N ALA A 43 0.71 -4.66 1.54
CA ALA A 43 -0.49 -4.73 2.37
C ALA A 43 -0.23 -5.38 3.75
N LYS A 44 0.58 -6.45 3.81
CA LYS A 44 0.96 -7.07 5.08
C LYS A 44 1.83 -6.15 5.93
N ILE A 45 2.84 -5.52 5.34
CA ILE A 45 3.73 -4.58 6.06
C ILE A 45 2.90 -3.44 6.66
N VAL A 46 1.98 -2.86 5.88
CA VAL A 46 1.07 -1.82 6.37
C VAL A 46 0.22 -2.32 7.53
N ASP A 47 -0.35 -3.53 7.44
CA ASP A 47 -1.14 -4.13 8.52
C ASP A 47 -0.32 -4.34 9.81
N ASP A 48 0.90 -4.88 9.68
CA ASP A 48 1.81 -5.11 10.80
C ASP A 48 2.22 -3.78 11.47
N GLU A 49 2.46 -2.72 10.70
CA GLU A 49 2.76 -1.39 11.24
C GLU A 49 1.54 -0.76 11.93
N VAL A 50 0.33 -0.92 11.40
CA VAL A 50 -0.90 -0.46 12.09
C VAL A 50 -1.04 -1.16 13.43
N LYS A 51 -0.77 -2.47 13.52
CA LYS A 51 -0.78 -3.22 14.78
C LYS A 51 0.29 -2.73 15.77
N LYS A 52 1.48 -2.33 15.30
CA LYS A 52 2.51 -1.75 16.16
C LYS A 52 2.08 -0.40 16.73
N ILE A 53 1.51 0.46 15.89
CA ILE A 53 0.98 1.78 16.30
C ILE A 53 -0.16 1.61 17.31
N SER A 54 -1.08 0.67 17.06
CA SER A 54 -2.23 0.44 17.95
C SER A 54 -1.77 -0.01 19.34
N LYS A 55 -0.81 -0.94 19.40
CA LYS A 55 -0.17 -1.40 20.65
C LYS A 55 0.53 -0.25 21.38
N LYS A 56 1.31 0.58 20.67
CA LYS A 56 2.03 1.71 21.28
C LYS A 56 1.09 2.74 21.89
N ASN A 57 -0.06 2.98 21.26
CA ASN A 57 -1.04 3.97 21.69
C ASN A 57 -2.15 3.40 22.59
N ASN A 58 -2.01 2.13 23.02
CA ASN A 58 -3.01 1.39 23.80
C ASN A 58 -4.44 1.54 23.24
N SER A 59 -4.58 1.34 21.93
CA SER A 59 -5.84 1.54 21.21
C SER A 59 -6.18 0.30 20.36
N SER A 60 -7.47 0.10 20.07
CA SER A 60 -7.90 -0.99 19.20
C SER A 60 -7.32 -0.82 17.79
N TYR A 61 -7.02 -1.95 17.15
CA TYR A 61 -6.56 -2.00 15.76
C TYR A 61 -7.54 -1.28 14.83
N ASP A 62 -8.85 -1.56 14.94
CA ASP A 62 -9.87 -0.98 14.05
C ASP A 62 -9.93 0.54 14.17
N LYS A 63 -9.95 1.04 15.41
CA LYS A 63 -9.94 2.48 15.69
C LYS A 63 -8.67 3.15 15.15
N THR A 64 -7.51 2.50 15.31
CA THR A 64 -6.23 3.00 14.78
C THR A 64 -6.26 3.07 13.26
N ARG A 65 -6.75 2.01 12.62
CA ARG A 65 -6.87 1.91 11.16
C ARG A 65 -7.80 3.00 10.60
N GLU A 66 -8.96 3.20 11.21
CA GLU A 66 -9.90 4.27 10.82
C GLU A 66 -9.30 5.66 10.96
N ASN A 67 -8.60 5.91 12.08
CA ASN A 67 -7.92 7.18 12.31
C ASN A 67 -6.85 7.46 11.26
N LEU A 68 -5.99 6.47 10.96
CA LEU A 68 -4.94 6.60 9.94
C LEU A 68 -5.52 6.78 8.54
N LEU A 69 -6.61 6.07 8.19
CA LEU A 69 -7.30 6.26 6.92
C LEU A 69 -7.90 7.67 6.79
N SER A 70 -8.50 8.19 7.86
CA SER A 70 -9.05 9.55 7.90
C SER A 70 -7.96 10.60 7.70
N GLN A 71 -6.84 10.46 8.42
CA GLN A 71 -5.66 11.33 8.26
C GLN A 71 -5.11 11.28 6.83
N GLY A 72 -4.92 10.07 6.27
CA GLY A 72 -4.44 9.89 4.91
C GLY A 72 -5.35 10.54 3.86
N LYS A 73 -6.67 10.42 4.00
CA LYS A 73 -7.64 11.09 3.10
C LYS A 73 -7.55 12.61 3.19
N LYS A 74 -7.38 13.17 4.39
CA LYS A 74 -7.21 14.63 4.57
C LYS A 74 -5.93 15.12 3.87
N LEU A 75 -4.82 14.41 4.00
CA LEU A 75 -3.56 14.74 3.34
C LEU A 75 -3.65 14.67 1.81
N MET A 76 -4.47 13.76 1.28
CA MET A 76 -4.71 13.64 -0.16
C MET A 76 -5.62 14.74 -0.72
N ASN A 77 -6.60 15.21 0.06
CA ASN A 77 -7.58 16.21 -0.36
C ASN A 77 -7.16 17.66 -0.03
N GLY A 78 -6.09 17.85 0.74
CA GLY A 78 -5.55 19.16 1.09
C GLY A 78 -4.61 19.76 0.03
N LYS A 79 -4.76 19.35 -1.24
CA LYS A 79 -4.03 19.92 -2.39
C LYS A 79 -4.98 20.72 -3.27
#